data_AF-A0A1V6EGJ5-F1
#
_entry.id   AF-A0A1V6EGJ5-F1
#
_cell.length_a   1.000
_cell.length_b   1.000
_cell.length_c   1.000
_cell.angle_alpha   90.00
_cell.angle_beta   90.00
_cell.angle_gamma   90.00
#
_symmetry.space_group_name_H-M   'P 1'
#
loop_
_entity.id
_entity.type
_entity.pdbx_description
1 polymer ?
#
loop_
_entity_poly.entity_id
_entity_poly.type
_entity_poly.pdbx_seq_one_letter_code
_entity_poly.pdbx_strand_id
1 'polypeptide(L)'
;MTDYNGHTTNYTHTARGELASITAPGSKVWTFAYNALGQRTQYTHPNGTRTEYGYDTENRLTSIQHKDVSTDAVLFGLDYTLNDGGNITRVDHNDASYWTYGYDNRDRLTAAERRNNLGALQHSFGYTYDDADNLTQRTRFQASNNQTDTWAYTYNAGNEQLSMVMNGGTPETRTYDTWGRLTTRTQGSYSASYAYRYGSKLYQATSNFPNESNVTLDYGGDGKLRTRTTASETRTYHYDRGWNAVNEEVSGTTAVSNVFEPGTQVGAILAQTFGTLASGTPVYAYHDHLATVRQWRFPNKNLARANEYDPYGNFYSYSGYFNMPRIYALHEFDTGLQQYRAPYRHYRPIAARWTTPDPMGMVDGPNMYGYVGGNVILMVDPTGGFALPGLFRGIIYGGIIGGFGGLITGGLSGVSCGVIGGLTTATIASIGIGTGFGLVLTGVLGGAIGGFVECICKHNWDTSKAHCCTASVIGGGIGGGLGGVPGWAADAEDAVGAIIGAITGYSFSEILPSFSPENEDDCC
;
A
#
# COMPACT_ATOMS: atom_id res chain seq x y z
N MET A 1 -1.36 -17.23 15.88
CA MET A 1 -0.54 -17.62 14.70
C MET A 1 0.63 -18.44 15.22
N THR A 2 0.93 -19.57 14.59
CA THR A 2 2.15 -20.35 14.88
C THR A 2 3.08 -20.19 13.69
N ASP A 3 4.33 -19.81 13.97
CA ASP A 3 5.36 -19.59 12.95
C ASP A 3 6.02 -20.91 12.50
N TYR A 4 6.91 -20.84 11.51
CA TYR A 4 7.59 -22.02 10.97
C TYR A 4 8.45 -22.73 12.02
N ASN A 5 8.95 -21.98 13.01
CA ASN A 5 9.77 -22.49 14.11
C ASN A 5 8.91 -23.07 15.26
N GLY A 6 7.59 -23.15 15.10
CA GLY A 6 6.67 -23.67 16.12
C GLY A 6 6.36 -22.67 17.24
N HIS A 7 6.81 -21.42 17.14
CA HIS A 7 6.51 -20.41 18.14
C HIS A 7 5.16 -19.74 17.89
N THR A 8 4.43 -19.47 18.96
CA THR A 8 3.09 -18.87 18.88
C THR A 8 3.13 -17.36 19.13
N THR A 9 2.51 -16.61 18.23
CA THR A 9 2.14 -15.20 18.42
C THR A 9 0.63 -15.11 18.62
N ASN A 10 0.22 -14.52 19.75
CA ASN A 10 -1.19 -14.35 20.11
C ASN A 10 -1.66 -12.92 19.80
N TYR A 11 -2.90 -12.80 19.35
CA TYR A 11 -3.55 -11.53 19.03
C TYR A 11 -4.83 -11.42 19.84
N THR A 12 -5.05 -10.27 20.47
CA THR A 12 -6.32 -9.95 21.13
C THR A 12 -6.98 -8.77 20.43
N HIS A 13 -8.30 -8.69 20.52
CA HIS A 13 -9.09 -7.64 19.88
C HIS A 13 -9.99 -6.97 20.90
N THR A 14 -10.32 -5.70 20.65
CA THR A 14 -11.34 -4.96 21.41
C THR A 14 -12.73 -5.55 21.11
N ALA A 15 -13.74 -5.16 21.88
CA ALA A 15 -15.12 -5.53 21.59
C ALA A 15 -15.62 -5.03 20.22
N ARG A 16 -14.93 -4.05 19.62
CA ARG A 16 -15.21 -3.52 18.28
C ARG A 16 -14.43 -4.24 17.17
N GLY A 17 -13.64 -5.25 17.51
CA GLY A 17 -12.83 -6.02 16.56
C GLY A 17 -11.50 -5.36 16.17
N GLU A 18 -11.11 -4.26 16.82
CA GLU A 18 -9.82 -3.61 16.58
C GLU A 18 -8.70 -4.40 17.28
N LEU A 19 -7.51 -4.45 16.71
CA LEU A 19 -6.37 -5.13 17.33
C LEU A 19 -6.00 -4.45 18.65
N ALA A 20 -6.11 -5.15 19.78
CA ALA A 20 -5.80 -4.62 21.11
C ALA A 20 -4.38 -4.96 21.56
N SER A 21 -3.89 -6.17 21.26
CA SER A 21 -2.51 -6.55 21.55
C SER A 21 -1.94 -7.62 20.63
N ILE A 22 -0.61 -7.62 20.50
CA ILE A 22 0.19 -8.70 19.92
C ILE A 22 1.11 -9.21 21.03
N THR A 23 1.07 -10.50 21.34
CA THR A 23 2.03 -11.15 22.24
C THR A 23 2.87 -12.13 21.44
N ALA A 24 4.08 -11.71 21.09
CA ALA A 24 5.05 -12.54 20.38
C ALA A 24 5.91 -13.35 21.37
N PRO A 25 6.66 -14.37 20.89
CA PRO A 25 7.51 -15.22 21.73
C PRO A 25 8.50 -14.41 22.60
N GLY A 26 8.82 -14.96 23.77
CA GLY A 26 9.63 -14.27 24.78
C GLY A 26 8.86 -13.16 25.53
N SER A 27 7.53 -13.27 25.61
CA SER A 27 6.63 -12.31 26.29
C SER A 27 6.76 -10.87 25.79
N LYS A 28 7.01 -10.70 24.50
CA LYS A 28 7.11 -9.39 23.86
C LYS A 28 5.70 -8.93 23.50
N VAL A 29 5.22 -7.89 24.18
CA VAL A 29 3.84 -7.40 24.03
C VAL A 29 3.81 -6.04 23.36
N TRP A 30 3.01 -5.92 22.31
CA TRP A 30 2.55 -4.66 21.75
C TRP A 30 1.11 -4.44 22.18
N THR A 31 0.76 -3.22 22.59
CA THR A 31 -0.61 -2.83 22.91
C THR A 31 -1.03 -1.65 22.05
N PHE A 32 -2.30 -1.56 21.73
CA PHE A 32 -2.86 -0.57 20.82
C PHE A 32 -4.05 0.13 21.47
N ALA A 33 -4.20 1.42 21.20
CA ALA A 33 -5.33 2.23 21.64
C ALA A 33 -5.93 2.99 20.47
N TYR A 34 -7.24 3.24 20.57
CA TYR A 34 -8.06 3.86 19.53
C TYR A 34 -8.95 4.94 20.13
N ASN A 35 -9.32 5.93 19.32
CA ASN A 35 -10.33 6.92 19.69
C ASN A 35 -11.75 6.37 19.47
N ALA A 36 -12.77 7.18 19.77
CA ALA A 36 -14.15 6.78 19.62
C ALA A 36 -14.54 6.43 18.16
N LEU A 37 -13.85 7.00 17.17
CA LEU A 37 -14.02 6.77 15.73
C LEU A 37 -13.25 5.53 15.23
N GLY A 38 -12.55 4.83 16.12
CA GLY A 38 -11.76 3.66 15.81
C GLY A 38 -10.42 3.97 15.12
N GLN A 39 -9.98 5.22 15.17
CA GLN A 39 -8.65 5.61 14.69
C GLN A 39 -7.60 5.31 15.75
N ARG A 40 -6.50 4.66 15.35
CA ARG A 40 -5.40 4.35 16.26
C ARG A 40 -4.77 5.62 16.82
N THR A 41 -4.84 5.82 18.13
CA THR A 41 -4.22 6.98 18.81
C THR A 41 -2.85 6.65 19.38
N GLN A 42 -2.60 5.37 19.69
CA GLN A 42 -1.34 4.94 20.26
C GLN A 42 -1.05 3.47 19.96
N TYR A 43 0.22 3.11 19.90
CA TYR A 43 0.65 1.75 20.25
C TYR A 43 1.97 1.75 21.02
N THR A 44 2.14 0.77 21.91
CA THR A 44 3.32 0.65 22.77
C THR A 44 4.16 -0.57 22.36
N HIS A 45 5.48 -0.38 22.27
CA HIS A 45 6.45 -1.43 21.98
C HIS A 45 6.94 -2.11 23.27
N PRO A 46 7.41 -3.38 23.20
CA PRO A 46 7.94 -4.10 24.36
C PRO A 46 9.20 -3.47 24.99
N ASN A 47 9.90 -2.54 24.33
CA ASN A 47 11.03 -1.81 24.91
C ASN A 47 10.64 -0.58 25.75
N GLY A 48 9.36 -0.37 26.03
CA GLY A 48 8.88 0.80 26.77
C GLY A 48 8.96 2.09 25.98
N THR A 49 8.86 2.00 24.64
CA THR A 49 8.60 3.15 23.77
C THR A 49 7.18 3.05 23.21
N ARG A 50 6.59 4.17 22.81
CA ARG A 50 5.24 4.21 22.26
C ARG A 50 5.18 5.15 21.07
N THR A 51 4.29 4.87 20.14
CA THR A 51 3.98 5.74 19.01
C THR A 51 2.61 6.33 19.24
N GLU A 52 2.50 7.65 19.13
CA GLU A 52 1.24 8.38 19.25
C GLU A 52 0.87 9.00 17.90
N TYR A 53 -0.43 9.04 17.61
CA TYR A 53 -0.97 9.61 16.39
C TYR A 53 -1.88 10.79 16.72
N GLY A 54 -1.64 11.92 16.07
CA GLY A 54 -2.52 13.09 16.10
C GLY A 54 -3.43 13.13 14.88
N TYR A 55 -4.67 13.56 15.08
CA TYR A 55 -5.64 13.77 14.01
C TYR A 55 -6.24 15.18 14.12
N ASP A 56 -6.56 15.79 12.99
CA ASP A 56 -7.35 17.03 12.97
C ASP A 56 -8.86 16.76 13.08
N THR A 57 -9.66 17.83 13.05
CA THR A 57 -11.13 17.76 13.10
C THR A 57 -11.76 17.12 11.87
N GLU A 58 -11.00 16.96 10.79
CA GLU A 58 -11.40 16.28 9.56
C GLU A 58 -10.93 14.81 9.54
N ASN A 59 -10.47 14.30 10.69
CA ASN A 59 -9.97 12.94 10.87
C ASN A 59 -8.72 12.61 10.06
N ARG A 60 -7.97 13.62 9.59
CA ARG A 60 -6.72 13.45 8.85
C ARG A 60 -5.56 13.36 9.82
N LEU A 61 -4.60 12.48 9.53
CA LEU A 61 -3.41 12.29 10.35
C LEU A 61 -2.50 13.52 10.27
N THR A 62 -2.24 14.15 11.42
CA THR A 62 -1.42 15.37 11.54
C THR A 62 -0.12 15.15 12.29
N SER A 63 0.05 14.05 13.02
CA SER A 63 1.34 13.75 13.64
C SER A 63 1.57 12.27 13.91
N ILE A 64 2.84 11.87 13.92
CA ILE A 64 3.34 10.59 14.43
C ILE A 64 4.50 10.88 15.37
N GLN A 65 4.35 10.51 16.64
CA GLN A 65 5.34 10.79 17.68
C GLN A 65 5.79 9.49 18.35
N HIS A 66 7.05 9.10 18.13
CA HIS A 66 7.68 7.96 18.78
C HIS A 66 8.39 8.44 20.05
N LYS A 67 7.89 8.03 21.22
CA LYS A 67 8.29 8.54 22.54
C LYS A 67 8.79 7.44 23.46
N ASP A 68 9.64 7.82 24.40
CA ASP A 68 9.92 7.01 25.58
C ASP A 68 8.73 7.08 26.57
N VAL A 69 8.18 5.94 26.98
CA VAL A 69 7.07 5.89 27.96
C VAL A 69 7.47 6.49 29.31
N SER A 70 8.71 6.29 29.73
CA SER A 70 9.18 6.63 31.09
C SER A 70 9.51 8.10 31.28
N THR A 71 9.96 8.78 30.24
CA THR A 71 10.41 10.19 30.30
C THR A 71 9.55 11.13 29.46
N ASP A 72 8.63 10.58 28.67
CA ASP A 72 7.84 11.29 27.65
C ASP A 72 8.66 11.98 26.54
N ALA A 73 9.97 11.71 26.47
CA ALA A 73 10.84 12.31 25.46
C ALA A 73 10.50 11.79 24.06
N VAL A 74 10.37 12.71 23.09
CA VAL A 74 10.24 12.39 21.67
C VAL A 74 11.58 11.90 21.12
N LEU A 75 11.62 10.64 20.72
CA LEU A 75 12.81 9.99 20.14
C LEU A 75 12.87 10.18 18.63
N PHE A 76 11.71 10.23 17.97
CA PHE A 76 11.53 10.56 16.56
C PHE A 76 10.10 11.05 16.36
N GLY A 77 9.93 12.20 15.74
CA GLY A 77 8.64 12.86 15.60
C GLY A 77 8.45 13.45 14.22
N LEU A 78 7.22 13.35 13.72
CA LEU A 78 6.80 13.88 12.43
C LEU A 78 5.48 14.63 12.63
N ASP A 79 5.45 15.91 12.29
CA ASP A 79 4.24 16.71 12.25
C ASP A 79 3.95 17.11 10.79
N TYR A 80 2.69 17.01 10.37
CA TYR A 80 2.25 17.17 8.99
C TYR A 80 1.41 18.42 8.81
N THR A 81 1.75 19.23 7.81
CA THR A 81 0.87 20.29 7.29
C THR A 81 0.23 19.80 6.00
N LEU A 82 -1.10 19.84 5.93
CA LEU A 82 -1.88 19.43 4.77
C LEU A 82 -2.44 20.67 4.06
N ASN A 83 -2.62 20.59 2.74
CA ASN A 83 -3.45 21.54 2.00
C ASN A 83 -4.94 21.13 2.05
N ASP A 84 -5.80 21.95 1.45
CA ASP A 84 -7.25 21.68 1.38
C ASP A 84 -7.59 20.37 0.63
N GLY A 85 -6.72 19.96 -0.31
CA GLY A 85 -6.83 18.69 -1.03
C GLY A 85 -6.36 17.46 -0.22
N GLY A 86 -5.83 17.65 0.99
CA GLY A 86 -5.31 16.59 1.84
C GLY A 86 -3.88 16.14 1.53
N ASN A 87 -3.20 16.76 0.56
CA ASN A 87 -1.79 16.50 0.30
C ASN A 87 -0.92 17.09 1.40
N ILE A 88 0.12 16.36 1.81
CA ILE A 88 1.10 16.82 2.79
C ILE A 88 2.03 17.83 2.11
N THR A 89 1.95 19.09 2.49
CA THR A 89 2.81 20.17 1.97
C THR A 89 4.07 20.38 2.80
N ARG A 90 4.08 19.91 4.05
CA ARG A 90 5.24 20.02 4.94
C ARG A 90 5.28 18.88 5.95
N VAL A 91 6.49 18.40 6.24
CA VAL A 91 6.78 17.44 7.32
C VAL A 91 7.86 18.02 8.22
N ASP A 92 7.49 18.43 9.43
CA ASP A 92 8.43 18.90 10.45
C ASP A 92 8.92 17.72 11.30
N HIS A 93 10.24 17.67 11.53
CA HIS A 93 10.85 16.68 12.39
C HIS A 93 11.06 17.25 13.80
N ASN A 94 11.12 16.39 14.81
CA ASN A 94 11.35 16.79 16.19
C ASN A 94 12.72 17.45 16.46
N ASP A 95 13.66 17.38 15.51
CA ASP A 95 14.95 18.11 15.54
C ASP A 95 14.88 19.50 14.88
N ALA A 96 13.67 19.98 14.55
CA ALA A 96 13.34 21.22 13.84
C ALA A 96 13.80 21.27 12.36
N SER A 97 14.37 20.20 11.84
CA SER A 97 14.58 20.05 10.41
C SER A 97 13.26 19.67 9.73
N TYR A 98 13.11 19.94 8.43
CA TYR A 98 11.82 19.72 7.77
C TYR A 98 11.94 19.39 6.29
N TRP A 99 10.83 18.91 5.74
CA TRP A 99 10.57 18.81 4.31
C TRP A 99 9.43 19.73 3.89
N THR A 100 9.51 20.27 2.68
CA THR A 100 8.37 20.93 2.01
C THR A 100 8.11 20.29 0.65
N TYR A 101 6.85 20.25 0.24
CA TYR A 101 6.41 19.59 -0.99
C TYR A 101 5.52 20.52 -1.84
N GLY A 102 5.70 20.44 -3.15
CA GLY A 102 4.86 21.11 -4.14
C GLY A 102 4.19 20.10 -5.06
N TYR A 103 3.00 20.44 -5.55
CA TYR A 103 2.17 19.57 -6.38
C TYR A 103 1.67 20.32 -7.61
N ASP A 104 1.34 19.59 -8.68
CA ASP A 104 0.56 20.14 -9.79
C ASP A 104 -0.95 20.01 -9.54
N ASN A 105 -1.76 20.40 -10.52
CA ASN A 105 -3.22 20.35 -10.44
C ASN A 105 -3.82 18.94 -10.55
N ARG A 106 -3.00 17.90 -10.72
CA ARG A 106 -3.38 16.49 -10.68
C ARG A 106 -2.83 15.80 -9.43
N ASP A 107 -2.43 16.57 -8.42
CA ASP A 107 -1.84 16.10 -7.16
C ASP A 107 -0.52 15.32 -7.33
N ARG A 108 0.17 15.46 -8.47
CA ARG A 108 1.48 14.84 -8.71
C ARG A 108 2.57 15.70 -8.07
N LEU A 109 3.53 15.06 -7.41
CA LEU A 109 4.62 15.75 -6.72
C LEU A 109 5.53 16.46 -7.73
N THR A 110 5.65 17.79 -7.68
CA THR A 110 6.54 18.56 -8.58
C THR A 110 7.83 19.01 -7.92
N ALA A 111 7.82 19.17 -6.60
CA ALA A 111 8.99 19.62 -5.85
C ALA A 111 9.04 19.01 -4.45
N ALA A 112 10.25 18.73 -3.95
CA ALA A 112 10.49 18.40 -2.55
C ALA A 112 11.79 19.05 -2.07
N GLU A 113 11.79 19.74 -0.94
CA GLU A 113 13.00 20.33 -0.35
C GLU A 113 13.22 19.79 1.06
N ARG A 114 14.45 19.35 1.34
CA ARG A 114 14.94 19.00 2.68
C ARG A 114 15.73 20.16 3.25
N ARG A 115 15.35 20.67 4.42
CA ARG A 115 16.05 21.75 5.13
C ARG A 115 16.46 21.32 6.54
N ASN A 116 17.63 21.75 6.98
CA ASN A 116 18.09 21.49 8.34
C ASN A 116 17.35 22.38 9.37
N ASN A 117 17.71 22.22 10.65
CA ASN A 117 17.12 22.97 11.76
C ASN A 117 17.40 24.49 11.76
N LEU A 118 18.32 24.96 10.91
CA LEU A 118 18.59 26.38 10.67
C LEU A 118 17.92 26.90 9.39
N GLY A 119 17.08 26.08 8.73
CA GLY A 119 16.41 26.41 7.48
C GLY A 119 17.30 26.31 6.23
N ALA A 120 18.55 25.86 6.36
CA ALA A 120 19.46 25.73 5.22
C ALA A 120 19.11 24.50 4.37
N LEU A 121 19.01 24.72 3.06
CA LEU A 121 18.73 23.67 2.09
C LEU A 121 19.81 22.58 2.12
N GLN A 122 19.40 21.32 2.23
CA GLN A 122 20.27 20.15 2.18
C GLN A 122 20.10 19.41 0.86
N HIS A 123 18.85 19.20 0.46
CA HIS A 123 18.48 18.57 -0.81
C HIS A 123 17.27 19.27 -1.41
N SER A 124 17.23 19.36 -2.74
CA SER A 124 16.02 19.74 -3.48
C SER A 124 15.80 18.75 -4.61
N PHE A 125 14.55 18.34 -4.82
CA PHE A 125 14.13 17.41 -5.85
C PHE A 125 13.06 18.08 -6.70
N GLY A 126 13.21 18.00 -8.01
CA GLY A 126 12.20 18.46 -8.97
C GLY A 126 11.73 17.32 -9.85
N TYR A 127 10.46 17.35 -10.23
CA TYR A 127 9.80 16.31 -11.01
C TYR A 127 8.93 16.95 -12.09
N THR A 128 9.07 16.46 -13.32
CA THR A 128 8.22 16.88 -14.45
C THR A 128 7.55 15.66 -15.06
N TYR A 129 6.31 15.83 -15.50
CA TYR A 129 5.52 14.74 -16.07
C TYR A 129 5.04 15.10 -17.47
N ASP A 130 4.75 14.08 -18.29
CA ASP A 130 3.96 14.25 -19.51
C ASP A 130 2.45 14.16 -19.23
N ASP A 131 1.66 14.27 -20.29
CA ASP A 131 0.20 14.19 -20.21
C ASP A 131 -0.33 12.79 -19.88
N ALA A 132 0.49 11.75 -20.08
CA ALA A 132 0.21 10.34 -19.76
C ALA A 132 0.73 9.94 -18.37
N ASP A 133 1.06 10.93 -17.53
CA ASP A 133 1.54 10.78 -16.15
C ASP A 133 2.89 10.05 -16.02
N ASN A 134 3.68 9.96 -17.09
CA ASN A 134 5.06 9.51 -16.98
C ASN A 134 5.96 10.63 -16.47
N LEU A 135 6.82 10.33 -15.50
CA LEU A 135 7.87 11.23 -15.05
C LEU A 135 8.92 11.40 -16.17
N THR A 136 8.99 12.57 -16.80
CA THR A 136 9.93 12.86 -17.91
C THR A 136 11.28 13.40 -17.44
N GLN A 137 11.33 14.03 -16.26
CA GLN A 137 12.57 14.50 -15.67
C GLN A 137 12.52 14.41 -14.15
N ARG A 138 13.65 14.06 -13.55
CA ARG A 138 13.93 14.24 -12.12
C ARG A 138 15.20 15.07 -11.95
N THR A 139 15.20 16.00 -11.01
CA THR A 139 16.43 16.66 -10.54
C THR A 139 16.70 16.34 -9.08
N ARG A 140 17.97 16.37 -8.68
CA ARG A 140 18.41 16.29 -7.29
C ARG A 140 19.58 17.24 -7.06
N PHE A 141 19.32 18.32 -6.34
CA PHE A 141 20.35 19.18 -5.76
C PHE A 141 20.89 18.59 -4.45
N GLN A 142 22.20 18.65 -4.24
CA GLN A 142 22.89 18.26 -3.02
C GLN A 142 23.75 19.42 -2.52
N ALA A 143 23.45 19.94 -1.33
CA ALA A 143 24.18 21.08 -0.77
C ALA A 143 25.63 20.73 -0.39
N SER A 144 25.91 19.46 -0.07
CA SER A 144 27.23 18.99 0.37
C SER A 144 28.33 19.20 -0.69
N ASN A 145 27.98 19.15 -1.97
CA ASN A 145 28.88 19.35 -3.10
C ASN A 145 28.40 20.45 -4.07
N ASN A 146 27.28 21.11 -3.76
CA ASN A 146 26.64 22.13 -4.59
C ASN A 146 26.39 21.64 -6.03
N GLN A 147 25.97 20.38 -6.20
CA GLN A 147 25.69 19.80 -7.51
C GLN A 147 24.20 19.49 -7.68
N THR A 148 23.72 19.65 -8.91
CA THR A 148 22.40 19.20 -9.35
C THR A 148 22.57 18.07 -10.34
N ASP A 149 22.10 16.88 -9.96
CA ASP A 149 21.94 15.77 -10.87
C ASP A 149 20.58 15.87 -11.57
N THR A 150 20.55 15.62 -12.88
CA THR A 150 19.34 15.60 -13.70
C THR A 150 19.23 14.26 -14.41
N TRP A 151 18.10 13.58 -14.20
CA TRP A 151 17.72 12.39 -14.96
C TRP A 151 16.62 12.77 -15.94
N ALA A 152 16.84 12.51 -17.23
CA ALA A 152 15.82 12.62 -18.27
C ALA A 152 15.34 11.22 -18.66
N TYR A 153 14.03 11.09 -18.87
CA TYR A 153 13.38 9.83 -19.17
C TYR A 153 12.56 9.93 -20.47
N THR A 154 12.56 8.86 -21.26
CA THR A 154 11.76 8.77 -22.48
C THR A 154 10.89 7.52 -22.48
N TYR A 155 9.76 7.62 -23.17
CA TYR A 155 8.70 6.63 -23.17
C TYR A 155 8.22 6.31 -24.58
N ASN A 156 7.63 5.13 -24.77
CA ASN A 156 6.81 4.85 -25.95
C ASN A 156 5.33 5.12 -25.67
N ALA A 157 4.47 4.88 -26.67
CA ALA A 157 3.02 5.07 -26.56
C ALA A 157 2.34 4.10 -25.55
N GLY A 158 2.99 3.01 -25.18
CA GLY A 158 2.53 2.08 -24.14
C GLY A 158 2.97 2.47 -22.73
N ASN A 159 3.52 3.67 -22.53
CA ASN A 159 4.11 4.14 -21.28
C ASN A 159 5.31 3.32 -20.80
N GLU A 160 5.96 2.54 -21.67
CA GLU A 160 7.18 1.80 -21.35
C GLU A 160 8.39 2.74 -21.36
N GLN A 161 9.27 2.65 -20.36
CA GLN A 161 10.42 3.55 -20.25
C GLN A 161 11.57 3.11 -21.14
N LEU A 162 11.75 3.76 -22.28
CA LEU A 162 12.79 3.43 -23.25
C LEU A 162 14.19 3.84 -22.79
N SER A 163 14.32 5.00 -22.13
CA SER A 163 15.63 5.52 -21.74
C SER A 163 15.64 6.25 -20.39
N MET A 164 16.80 6.28 -19.77
CA MET A 164 17.18 7.14 -18.65
C MET A 164 18.58 7.70 -18.90
N VAL A 165 18.74 9.02 -18.83
CA VAL A 165 20.03 9.71 -19.02
C VAL A 165 20.32 10.58 -17.81
N MET A 166 21.46 10.37 -17.16
CA MET A 166 21.93 11.21 -16.05
C MET A 166 22.94 12.23 -16.56
N ASN A 167 22.69 13.53 -16.34
CA ASN A 167 23.59 14.64 -16.67
C ASN A 167 24.14 14.62 -18.11
N GLY A 168 23.33 14.18 -19.09
CA GLY A 168 23.76 14.05 -20.49
C GLY A 168 24.79 12.95 -20.76
N GLY A 169 25.05 12.07 -19.79
CA GLY A 169 25.98 10.95 -19.92
C GLY A 169 25.44 9.80 -20.77
N THR A 170 26.09 8.64 -20.69
CA THR A 170 25.68 7.43 -21.43
C THR A 170 24.25 7.02 -21.07
N PRO A 171 23.33 6.93 -22.05
CA PRO A 171 21.96 6.50 -21.80
C PRO A 171 21.90 5.07 -21.27
N GLU A 172 21.08 4.85 -20.25
CA GLU A 172 20.57 3.53 -19.91
C GLU A 172 19.31 3.27 -20.76
N THR A 173 19.38 2.35 -21.70
CA THR A 173 18.25 1.96 -22.57
C THR A 173 17.59 0.68 -22.08
N ARG A 174 16.31 0.51 -22.38
CA ARG A 174 15.51 -0.64 -21.94
C ARG A 174 14.73 -1.26 -23.08
N THR A 175 14.46 -2.55 -22.96
CA THR A 175 13.55 -3.27 -23.86
C THR A 175 12.48 -3.99 -23.05
N TYR A 176 11.36 -4.24 -23.70
CA TYR A 176 10.20 -4.90 -23.12
C TYR A 176 9.77 -6.06 -24.02
N ASP A 177 9.13 -7.08 -23.44
CA ASP A 177 8.50 -8.14 -24.23
C ASP A 177 7.10 -7.74 -24.72
N THR A 178 6.42 -8.63 -25.45
CA THR A 178 5.07 -8.39 -25.99
C THR A 178 3.99 -8.24 -24.91
N TRP A 179 4.31 -8.54 -23.65
CA TRP A 179 3.43 -8.32 -22.50
C TRP A 179 3.86 -7.09 -21.68
N GLY A 180 4.77 -6.27 -22.20
CA GLY A 180 5.23 -5.04 -21.59
C GLY A 180 6.12 -5.21 -20.36
N ARG A 181 6.75 -6.37 -20.18
CA ARG A 181 7.63 -6.63 -19.03
C ARG A 181 9.06 -6.26 -19.39
N LEU A 182 9.77 -5.58 -18.50
CA LEU A 182 11.15 -5.15 -18.71
C LEU A 182 12.06 -6.36 -18.96
N THR A 183 12.60 -6.54 -20.17
CA THR A 183 13.45 -7.69 -20.52
C THR A 183 14.94 -7.40 -20.40
N THR A 184 15.37 -6.22 -20.83
CA THR A 184 16.79 -5.84 -20.78
C THR A 184 17.00 -4.39 -20.37
N ARG A 185 18.16 -4.12 -19.77
CA ARG A 185 18.71 -2.79 -19.59
C ARG A 185 20.16 -2.78 -20.06
N THR A 186 20.60 -1.71 -20.70
CA THR A 186 21.99 -1.56 -21.16
C THR A 186 22.48 -0.14 -20.98
N GLN A 187 23.71 0.04 -20.51
CA GLN A 187 24.37 1.34 -20.39
C GLN A 187 25.87 1.18 -20.64
N GLY A 188 26.34 1.56 -21.83
CA GLY A 188 27.74 1.34 -22.22
C GLY A 188 28.09 -0.15 -22.19
N SER A 189 29.08 -0.54 -21.37
CA SER A 189 29.46 -1.95 -21.16
C SER A 189 28.58 -2.69 -20.14
N TYR A 190 27.69 -1.99 -19.44
CA TYR A 190 26.80 -2.60 -18.46
C TYR A 190 25.53 -3.12 -19.12
N SER A 191 25.04 -4.26 -18.67
CA SER A 191 23.81 -4.89 -19.10
C SER A 191 23.15 -5.66 -17.97
N ALA A 192 21.83 -5.74 -18.03
CA ALA A 192 21.02 -6.60 -17.20
C ALA A 192 19.92 -7.26 -18.04
N SER A 193 19.58 -8.50 -17.71
CA SER A 193 18.46 -9.24 -18.30
C SER A 193 17.52 -9.76 -17.22
N TYR A 194 16.24 -9.83 -17.56
CA TYR A 194 15.16 -10.20 -16.66
C TYR A 194 14.31 -11.27 -17.31
N ALA A 195 13.99 -12.33 -16.56
CA ALA A 195 13.16 -13.42 -17.03
C ALA A 195 11.97 -13.64 -16.08
N TYR A 196 10.82 -13.94 -16.67
CA TYR A 196 9.54 -13.98 -15.97
C TYR A 196 8.86 -15.36 -16.10
N ARG A 197 8.14 -15.76 -15.05
CA ARG A 197 7.29 -16.97 -14.98
C ARG A 197 5.96 -16.63 -14.31
N TYR A 198 5.02 -17.58 -14.29
CA TYR A 198 3.78 -17.51 -13.51
C TYR A 198 3.01 -16.17 -13.64
N GLY A 199 2.73 -15.74 -14.86
CA GLY A 199 1.97 -14.49 -15.08
C GLY A 199 2.74 -13.23 -14.65
N SER A 200 3.98 -13.08 -15.14
CA SER A 200 4.82 -11.88 -14.98
C SER A 200 5.58 -11.74 -13.65
N LYS A 201 5.71 -12.81 -12.85
CA LYS A 201 6.64 -12.83 -11.71
C LYS A 201 8.08 -12.89 -12.20
N LEU A 202 8.92 -11.97 -11.74
CA LEU A 202 10.36 -11.99 -12.01
C LEU A 202 10.97 -13.21 -11.30
N TYR A 203 11.52 -14.17 -12.04
CA TYR A 203 12.16 -15.36 -11.45
C TYR A 203 13.69 -15.35 -11.59
N GLN A 204 14.24 -14.54 -12.50
CA GLN A 204 15.67 -14.43 -12.68
C GLN A 204 16.06 -13.04 -13.17
N ALA A 205 17.10 -12.48 -12.58
CA ALA A 205 17.79 -11.30 -13.08
C ALA A 205 19.30 -11.58 -13.14
N THR A 206 19.92 -11.26 -14.28
CA THR A 206 21.38 -11.28 -14.45
C THR A 206 21.82 -9.83 -14.67
N SER A 207 22.84 -9.35 -13.95
CA SER A 207 23.28 -7.97 -14.05
C SER A 207 24.77 -7.83 -13.77
N ASN A 208 25.45 -6.97 -14.54
CA ASN A 208 26.80 -6.49 -14.24
C ASN A 208 26.82 -4.99 -13.89
N PHE A 209 25.66 -4.36 -13.68
CA PHE A 209 25.60 -2.97 -13.21
C PHE A 209 26.24 -2.84 -11.81
N PRO A 210 26.87 -1.70 -11.49
CA PRO A 210 27.43 -1.46 -10.17
C PRO A 210 26.37 -1.67 -9.05
N ASN A 211 26.77 -2.37 -8.00
CA ASN A 211 25.93 -2.68 -6.82
C ASN A 211 24.72 -3.61 -7.09
N GLU A 212 24.58 -4.15 -8.30
CA GLU A 212 23.64 -5.21 -8.60
C GLU A 212 24.33 -6.58 -8.59
N SER A 213 23.55 -7.65 -8.46
CA SER A 213 24.04 -9.03 -8.54
C SER A 213 23.05 -9.92 -9.29
N ASN A 214 23.51 -11.10 -9.67
CA ASN A 214 22.61 -12.10 -10.25
C ASN A 214 21.71 -12.65 -9.15
N VAL A 215 20.39 -12.60 -9.39
CA VAL A 215 19.36 -13.04 -8.44
C VAL A 215 18.43 -14.04 -9.11
N THR A 216 18.17 -15.16 -8.45
CA THR A 216 17.10 -16.10 -8.78
C THR A 216 16.04 -16.03 -7.69
N LEU A 217 14.77 -16.01 -8.10
CA LEU A 217 13.61 -15.91 -7.24
C LEU A 217 12.68 -17.10 -7.54
N ASP A 218 12.38 -17.90 -6.53
CA ASP A 218 11.45 -19.04 -6.63
C ASP A 218 10.18 -18.76 -5.86
N TYR A 219 9.03 -19.09 -6.43
CA TYR A 219 7.72 -18.78 -5.87
C TYR A 219 6.88 -20.04 -5.70
N GLY A 220 6.07 -20.05 -4.64
CA GLY A 220 5.06 -21.08 -4.44
C GLY A 220 3.87 -20.88 -5.40
N GLY A 221 2.99 -21.88 -5.48
CA GLY A 221 1.75 -21.79 -6.26
C GLY A 221 0.78 -20.70 -5.78
N ASP A 222 0.97 -20.21 -4.54
CA ASP A 222 0.27 -19.05 -3.96
C ASP A 222 0.90 -17.70 -4.36
N GLY A 223 1.97 -17.72 -5.17
CA GLY A 223 2.68 -16.54 -5.64
C GLY A 223 3.65 -15.92 -4.62
N LYS A 224 3.78 -16.47 -3.42
CA LYS A 224 4.73 -16.01 -2.39
C LYS A 224 6.15 -16.44 -2.72
N LEU A 225 7.10 -15.52 -2.56
CA LEU A 225 8.53 -15.77 -2.80
C LEU A 225 9.05 -16.74 -1.75
N ARG A 226 9.42 -17.96 -2.15
CA ARG A 226 9.95 -19.00 -1.25
C ARG A 226 11.43 -18.87 -1.06
N THR A 227 12.18 -18.68 -2.14
CA THR A 227 13.64 -18.53 -2.05
C THR A 227 14.15 -17.39 -2.91
N ARG A 228 15.16 -16.71 -2.39
CA ARG A 228 16.00 -15.75 -3.12
C ARG A 228 17.43 -16.24 -3.08
N THR A 229 18.01 -16.49 -4.24
CA THR A 229 19.38 -16.95 -4.38
C THR A 229 20.24 -15.91 -5.09
N THR A 230 21.41 -15.65 -4.52
CA THR A 230 22.51 -14.87 -5.08
C THR A 230 23.80 -15.68 -5.00
N ALA A 231 24.89 -15.16 -5.57
CA ALA A 231 26.20 -15.81 -5.44
C ALA A 231 26.68 -15.94 -3.98
N SER A 232 26.25 -15.05 -3.08
CA SER A 232 26.68 -15.03 -1.68
C SER A 232 25.76 -15.79 -0.73
N GLU A 233 24.47 -15.94 -1.06
CA GLU A 233 23.47 -16.42 -0.12
C GLU A 233 22.25 -16.99 -0.85
N THR A 234 21.68 -18.09 -0.33
CA THR A 234 20.29 -18.48 -0.57
C THR A 234 19.49 -18.25 0.71
N ARG A 235 18.42 -17.47 0.58
CA ARG A 235 17.52 -17.09 1.65
C ARG A 235 16.14 -17.66 1.40
N THR A 236 15.58 -18.34 2.39
CA THR A 236 14.23 -18.92 2.36
C THR A 236 13.29 -18.05 3.19
N TYR A 237 12.06 -17.81 2.71
CA TYR A 237 11.07 -16.98 3.39
C TYR A 237 9.84 -17.79 3.79
N HIS A 238 9.42 -17.60 5.04
CA HIS A 238 8.22 -18.19 5.61
C HIS A 238 7.24 -17.08 5.96
N TYR A 239 6.02 -17.16 5.45
CA TYR A 239 5.04 -16.09 5.54
C TYR A 239 3.95 -16.41 6.55
N ASP A 240 3.32 -15.36 7.07
CA ASP A 240 2.00 -15.49 7.65
C ASP A 240 0.92 -15.74 6.58
N ARG A 241 -0.35 -15.63 6.97
CA ARG A 241 -1.48 -15.76 6.02
C ARG A 241 -1.41 -14.71 4.91
N GLY A 242 -1.00 -13.48 5.22
CA GLY A 242 -0.76 -12.41 4.28
C GLY A 242 0.60 -12.53 3.58
N TRP A 243 1.18 -11.40 3.21
CA TRP A 243 2.44 -11.30 2.47
C TRP A 243 3.61 -10.88 3.38
N ASN A 244 3.50 -11.15 4.68
CA ASN A 244 4.52 -10.79 5.65
C ASN A 244 5.48 -11.96 5.88
N ALA A 245 6.76 -11.81 5.52
CA ALA A 245 7.79 -12.82 5.76
C ALA A 245 8.18 -12.84 7.24
N VAL A 246 7.51 -13.68 8.05
CA VAL A 246 7.67 -13.76 9.50
C VAL A 246 8.97 -14.44 9.93
N ASN A 247 9.49 -15.39 9.16
CA ASN A 247 10.82 -15.96 9.38
C ASN A 247 11.59 -16.00 8.06
N GLU A 248 12.88 -15.73 8.13
CA GLU A 248 13.80 -15.89 7.01
C GLU A 248 14.96 -16.78 7.43
N GLU A 249 15.29 -17.74 6.58
CA GLU A 249 16.35 -18.72 6.84
C GLU A 249 17.49 -18.58 5.85
N VAL A 250 18.69 -18.84 6.34
CA VAL A 250 19.91 -18.90 5.53
C VAL A 250 20.66 -20.15 5.95
N SER A 251 21.04 -20.99 4.99
CA SER A 251 21.74 -22.26 5.25
C SER A 251 21.01 -23.16 6.26
N GLY A 252 19.67 -23.21 6.19
CA GLY A 252 18.83 -24.05 7.06
C GLY A 252 18.72 -23.57 8.51
N THR A 253 19.18 -22.35 8.82
CA THR A 253 19.04 -21.73 10.14
C THR A 253 18.21 -20.46 10.02
N THR A 254 17.30 -20.20 10.97
CA THR A 254 16.60 -18.90 11.05
C THR A 254 17.62 -17.77 11.20
N ALA A 255 17.74 -16.95 10.16
CA ALA A 255 18.60 -15.78 10.14
C ALA A 255 17.91 -14.61 10.83
N VAL A 256 16.63 -14.40 10.53
CA VAL A 256 15.80 -13.38 11.19
C VAL A 256 14.37 -13.84 11.42
N SER A 257 13.75 -13.26 12.44
CA SER A 257 12.31 -13.35 12.72
C SER A 257 11.72 -11.96 12.84
N ASN A 258 10.64 -11.72 12.13
CA ASN A 258 9.99 -10.42 11.99
C ASN A 258 8.61 -10.44 12.67
N VAL A 259 8.23 -9.33 13.29
CA VAL A 259 6.88 -9.09 13.81
C VAL A 259 6.25 -8.01 12.95
N PHE A 260 5.05 -8.25 12.43
CA PHE A 260 4.31 -7.30 11.62
C PHE A 260 2.98 -6.93 12.28
N GLU A 261 2.46 -5.77 11.92
CA GLU A 261 1.07 -5.42 12.19
C GLU A 261 0.12 -6.37 11.41
N PRO A 262 -0.84 -7.03 12.09
CA PRO A 262 -1.83 -7.88 11.44
C PRO A 262 -2.97 -7.04 10.82
N GLY A 263 -3.83 -7.68 10.04
CA GLY A 263 -5.09 -7.09 9.57
C GLY A 263 -5.05 -6.51 8.15
N THR A 264 -3.89 -6.48 7.51
CA THR A 264 -3.72 -6.14 6.08
C THR A 264 -3.07 -7.30 5.31
N GLN A 265 -3.12 -7.24 3.98
CA GLN A 265 -2.35 -8.15 3.14
C GLN A 265 -0.84 -7.95 3.32
N VAL A 266 -0.38 -6.71 3.50
CA VAL A 266 1.02 -6.37 3.85
C VAL A 266 1.01 -5.45 5.06
N GLY A 267 1.60 -5.92 6.16
CA GLY A 267 1.68 -5.23 7.44
C GLY A 267 2.93 -4.36 7.53
N ALA A 268 2.88 -3.32 8.36
CA ALA A 268 4.10 -2.61 8.75
C ALA A 268 4.94 -3.52 9.65
N ILE A 269 6.25 -3.57 9.44
CA ILE A 269 7.14 -4.34 10.31
C ILE A 269 7.27 -3.61 11.67
N LEU A 270 6.94 -4.25 12.76
CA LEU A 270 7.05 -3.66 14.10
C LEU A 270 8.42 -3.90 14.74
N ALA A 271 9.03 -5.05 14.45
CA ALA A 271 10.35 -5.41 14.94
C ALA A 271 10.99 -6.51 14.09
N GLN A 272 12.31 -6.57 14.13
CA GLN A 272 13.12 -7.67 13.58
C GLN A 272 14.07 -8.19 14.65
N THR A 273 14.25 -9.50 14.70
CA THR A 273 15.19 -10.18 15.60
C THR A 273 16.14 -11.04 14.77
N PHE A 274 17.43 -10.99 15.06
CA PHE A 274 18.38 -11.97 14.51
C PHE A 274 18.21 -13.30 15.24
N GLY A 275 18.04 -14.38 14.48
CA GLY A 275 17.60 -15.65 15.02
C GLY A 275 16.10 -15.67 15.35
N THR A 276 15.73 -16.34 16.44
CA THR A 276 14.33 -16.55 16.82
C THR A 276 13.83 -15.48 17.79
N LEU A 277 12.53 -15.19 17.77
CA LEU A 277 11.91 -14.24 18.71
C LEU A 277 11.96 -14.73 20.17
N ALA A 278 12.06 -16.04 20.40
CA ALA A 278 12.05 -16.64 21.73
C ALA A 278 13.33 -16.35 22.54
N SER A 279 14.49 -16.36 21.89
CA SER A 279 15.79 -16.14 22.54
C SER A 279 16.50 -14.87 22.08
N GLY A 280 16.14 -14.34 20.91
CA GLY A 280 16.80 -13.20 20.31
C GLY A 280 16.34 -11.85 20.88
N THR A 281 17.18 -10.85 20.66
CA THR A 281 16.92 -9.48 21.06
C THR A 281 16.38 -8.69 19.86
N PRO A 282 15.13 -8.20 19.91
CA PRO A 282 14.52 -7.47 18.81
C PRO A 282 15.06 -6.05 18.68
N VAL A 283 15.08 -5.56 17.45
CA VAL A 283 15.23 -4.16 17.08
C VAL A 283 13.87 -3.66 16.57
N TYR A 284 13.40 -2.53 17.09
CA TYR A 284 12.05 -2.02 16.87
C TYR A 284 12.03 -0.95 15.79
N ALA A 285 11.04 -1.00 14.90
CA ALA A 285 10.92 -0.10 13.76
C ALA A 285 10.02 1.11 14.09
N TYR A 286 10.50 2.30 13.72
CA TYR A 286 9.77 3.56 13.76
C TYR A 286 9.46 4.02 12.33
N HIS A 287 8.19 4.35 12.12
CA HIS A 287 7.61 4.57 10.81
C HIS A 287 7.26 6.04 10.56
N ASP A 288 7.19 6.42 9.29
CA ASP A 288 6.36 7.53 8.83
C ASP A 288 4.94 7.06 8.45
N HIS A 289 4.13 7.99 7.94
CA HIS A 289 2.75 7.75 7.54
C HIS A 289 2.59 6.74 6.39
N LEU A 290 3.61 6.51 5.57
CA LEU A 290 3.59 5.49 4.51
C LEU A 290 3.96 4.09 5.02
N ALA A 291 4.29 3.96 6.31
CA ALA A 291 4.97 2.81 6.89
C ALA A 291 6.36 2.54 6.29
N THR A 292 7.05 3.60 5.83
CA THR A 292 8.49 3.54 5.59
C THR A 292 9.21 3.49 6.93
N VAL A 293 10.18 2.60 7.08
CA VAL A 293 10.96 2.50 8.33
C VAL A 293 12.06 3.56 8.32
N ARG A 294 11.84 4.63 9.09
CA ARG A 294 12.76 5.77 9.22
C ARG A 294 13.83 5.54 10.28
N GLN A 295 13.51 4.84 11.37
CA GLN A 295 14.49 4.46 12.38
C GLN A 295 14.28 3.04 12.89
N TRP A 296 15.37 2.42 13.32
CA TRP A 296 15.43 1.17 14.05
C TRP A 296 16.04 1.46 15.43
N ARG A 297 15.46 0.93 16.51
CA ARG A 297 15.96 1.14 17.88
C ARG A 297 16.14 -0.18 18.63
N PHE A 298 17.22 -0.23 19.40
CA PHE A 298 17.49 -1.33 20.31
C PHE A 298 16.52 -1.33 21.52
N PRO A 299 16.49 -2.40 22.33
CA PRO A 299 15.67 -2.42 23.55
C PRO A 299 16.07 -1.37 24.58
N ASN A 300 17.34 -0.94 24.60
CA ASN A 300 17.80 0.18 25.42
C ASN A 300 17.43 1.55 24.83
N LYS A 301 16.60 1.58 23.77
CA LYS A 301 16.09 2.77 23.08
C LYS A 301 17.15 3.56 22.31
N ASN A 302 18.41 3.10 22.27
CA ASN A 302 19.44 3.71 21.43
C ASN A 302 19.16 3.45 19.94
N LEU A 303 19.59 4.38 19.10
CA LEU A 303 19.45 4.29 17.65
C LEU A 303 20.32 3.13 17.12
N ALA A 304 19.69 2.15 16.48
CA ALA A 304 20.38 1.09 15.75
C ALA A 304 20.71 1.55 14.33
N ARG A 305 19.74 2.18 13.67
CA ARG A 305 19.86 2.72 12.31
C ARG A 305 18.84 3.82 12.05
N ALA A 306 19.21 4.87 11.32
CA ALA A 306 18.27 5.83 10.72
C ALA A 306 18.42 5.81 9.20
N ASN A 307 17.30 5.83 8.48
CA ASN A 307 17.24 5.73 7.03
C ASN A 307 16.65 7.01 6.43
N GLU A 308 17.30 7.55 5.41
CA GLU A 308 16.80 8.66 4.63
C GLU A 308 16.54 8.26 3.17
N TYR A 309 15.35 8.60 2.72
CA TYR A 309 14.83 8.30 1.39
C TYR A 309 14.43 9.60 0.69
N ASP A 310 14.64 9.66 -0.62
CA ASP A 310 13.96 10.66 -1.44
C ASP A 310 12.46 10.31 -1.57
N PRO A 311 11.63 11.24 -2.09
CA PRO A 311 10.19 11.00 -2.25
C PRO A 311 9.79 9.77 -3.06
N TYR A 312 10.66 9.26 -3.93
CA TYR A 312 10.41 8.07 -4.74
C TYR A 312 11.11 6.83 -4.15
N GLY A 313 11.61 6.90 -2.93
CA GLY A 313 12.21 5.78 -2.21
C GLY A 313 13.66 5.50 -2.55
N ASN A 314 14.39 6.38 -3.25
CA ASN A 314 15.84 6.24 -3.39
C ASN A 314 16.48 6.51 -2.04
N PHE A 315 17.19 5.50 -1.54
CA PHE A 315 17.95 5.60 -0.31
C PHE A 315 19.22 6.42 -0.56
N TYR A 316 19.37 7.58 0.08
CA TYR A 316 20.50 8.48 -0.16
C TYR A 316 21.39 8.69 1.06
N SER A 317 20.91 8.40 2.27
CA SER A 317 21.71 8.53 3.49
C SER A 317 21.23 7.59 4.59
N TYR A 318 22.13 7.27 5.50
CA TYR A 318 21.82 6.62 6.75
C TYR A 318 22.83 6.97 7.83
N SER A 319 22.44 6.70 9.07
CA SER A 319 23.34 6.70 10.22
C SER A 319 23.07 5.49 11.12
N GLY A 320 23.91 5.30 12.13
CA GLY A 320 23.90 4.11 12.99
C GLY A 320 24.88 3.04 12.55
N TYR A 321 24.99 1.99 13.36
CA TYR A 321 26.05 0.99 13.25
C TYR A 321 25.55 -0.38 12.82
N PHE A 322 24.23 -0.57 12.77
CA PHE A 322 23.64 -1.88 12.54
C PHE A 322 23.04 -1.95 11.13
N ASN A 323 23.41 -2.97 10.36
CA ASN A 323 22.84 -3.19 9.03
C ASN A 323 21.43 -3.77 9.19
N MET A 324 20.42 -2.98 8.82
CA MET A 324 19.01 -3.38 8.88
C MET A 324 18.40 -3.42 7.48
N PRO A 325 17.27 -4.11 7.26
CA PRO A 325 16.56 -3.99 6.00
C PRO A 325 16.16 -2.53 5.73
N ARG A 326 16.14 -2.17 4.45
CA ARG A 326 15.59 -0.90 3.97
C ARG A 326 14.16 -1.17 3.58
N ILE A 327 13.22 -0.49 4.20
CA ILE A 327 11.78 -0.70 3.95
C ILE A 327 11.16 0.65 3.63
N TYR A 328 10.65 0.77 2.41
CA TYR A 328 10.01 1.97 1.89
C TYR A 328 8.57 1.65 1.55
N ALA A 329 7.63 2.38 2.16
CA ALA A 329 6.21 2.23 1.92
C ALA A 329 5.75 0.75 1.95
N LEU A 330 6.11 0.03 3.03
CA LEU A 330 5.95 -1.41 3.27
C LEU A 330 6.89 -2.38 2.55
N HIS A 331 7.57 -1.95 1.49
CA HIS A 331 8.31 -2.88 0.64
C HIS A 331 9.77 -2.98 1.07
N GLU A 332 10.26 -4.20 1.19
CA GLU A 332 11.67 -4.44 1.48
C GLU A 332 12.52 -4.28 0.21
N PHE A 333 13.68 -3.62 0.36
CA PHE A 333 14.63 -3.41 -0.72
C PHE A 333 15.51 -4.64 -0.96
N ASP A 334 15.49 -5.15 -2.18
CA ASP A 334 16.43 -6.16 -2.66
C ASP A 334 17.72 -5.50 -3.15
N THR A 335 18.80 -5.66 -2.39
CA THR A 335 20.10 -5.07 -2.72
C THR A 335 20.74 -5.66 -3.97
N GLY A 336 20.42 -6.90 -4.34
CA GLY A 336 20.94 -7.52 -5.56
C GLY A 336 20.24 -6.99 -6.82
N LEU A 337 18.95 -6.68 -6.72
CA LEU A 337 18.17 -6.12 -7.84
C LEU A 337 18.24 -4.58 -7.91
N GLN A 338 18.52 -3.94 -6.78
CA GLN A 338 18.30 -2.52 -6.53
C GLN A 338 16.82 -2.12 -6.73
N GLN A 339 15.89 -2.93 -6.20
CA GLN A 339 14.43 -2.77 -6.36
C GLN A 339 13.71 -3.10 -5.07
N TYR A 340 12.57 -2.46 -4.83
CA TYR A 340 11.65 -2.84 -3.77
C TYR A 340 10.78 -4.01 -4.23
N ARG A 341 10.59 -5.01 -3.36
CA ARG A 341 9.78 -6.19 -3.63
C ARG A 341 8.38 -5.99 -3.05
N ALA A 342 7.42 -5.72 -3.94
CA ALA A 342 6.01 -5.83 -3.60
C ALA A 342 5.51 -7.25 -3.91
N PRO A 343 4.40 -7.70 -3.30
CA PRO A 343 3.80 -8.99 -3.59
C PRO A 343 3.69 -9.33 -5.07
N TYR A 344 3.18 -8.42 -5.90
CA TYR A 344 2.88 -8.68 -7.32
C TYR A 344 3.85 -8.06 -8.31
N ARG A 345 4.62 -7.04 -7.93
CA ARG A 345 5.51 -6.29 -8.82
C ARG A 345 6.83 -5.94 -8.13
N HIS A 346 7.83 -5.56 -8.93
CA HIS A 346 9.03 -4.93 -8.42
C HIS A 346 9.06 -3.44 -8.78
N TYR A 347 9.32 -2.61 -7.78
CA TYR A 347 9.41 -1.16 -7.93
C TYR A 347 10.87 -0.71 -7.99
N ARG A 348 11.23 0.05 -9.04
CA ARG A 348 12.56 0.63 -9.19
C ARG A 348 12.55 2.11 -8.81
N PRO A 349 13.16 2.51 -7.68
CA PRO A 349 13.12 3.90 -7.22
C PRO A 349 13.92 4.85 -8.14
N ILE A 350 15.03 4.38 -8.73
CA ILE A 350 15.82 5.21 -9.65
C ILE A 350 15.07 5.51 -10.96
N ALA A 351 14.18 4.60 -11.37
CA ALA A 351 13.29 4.75 -12.52
C ALA A 351 11.94 5.38 -12.15
N ALA A 352 11.64 5.53 -10.85
CA ALA A 352 10.39 6.05 -10.32
C ALA A 352 9.14 5.29 -10.80
N ARG A 353 9.25 3.96 -11.01
CA ARG A 353 8.14 3.14 -11.54
C ARG A 353 8.25 1.64 -11.30
N TRP A 354 7.16 0.94 -11.57
CA TRP A 354 7.10 -0.52 -11.66
C TRP A 354 7.86 -1.04 -12.89
N THR A 355 8.42 -2.25 -12.78
CA THR A 355 9.16 -2.90 -13.89
C THR A 355 8.30 -3.77 -14.79
N THR A 356 7.04 -3.97 -14.43
CA THR A 356 6.02 -4.69 -15.21
C THR A 356 4.71 -3.89 -15.17
N PRO A 357 3.79 -4.11 -16.14
CA PRO A 357 2.47 -3.52 -16.07
C PRO A 357 1.73 -3.99 -14.82
N ASP A 358 0.74 -3.21 -14.40
CA ASP A 358 -0.17 -3.57 -13.34
C ASP A 358 -0.91 -4.88 -13.64
N PRO A 359 -0.79 -5.92 -12.79
CA PRO A 359 -1.53 -7.16 -12.97
C PRO A 359 -3.04 -7.00 -12.83
N MET A 360 -3.52 -5.92 -12.20
CA MET A 360 -4.93 -5.57 -12.09
C MET A 360 -5.42 -4.69 -13.26
N GLY A 361 -4.56 -4.41 -14.24
CA GLY A 361 -4.89 -3.59 -15.40
C GLY A 361 -4.96 -2.10 -15.06
N MET A 362 -5.93 -1.39 -15.65
CA MET A 362 -6.03 0.07 -15.52
C MET A 362 -6.82 0.52 -14.28
N VAL A 363 -6.80 -0.27 -13.20
CA VAL A 363 -7.54 0.04 -11.97
C VAL A 363 -7.08 1.35 -11.32
N ASP A 364 -5.79 1.67 -11.46
CA ASP A 364 -5.15 2.90 -10.97
C ASP A 364 -4.93 3.95 -12.08
N GLY A 365 -5.63 3.78 -13.21
CA GLY A 365 -5.54 4.66 -14.38
C GLY A 365 -4.80 4.04 -15.58
N PRO A 366 -4.70 4.79 -16.69
CA PRO A 366 -4.18 4.27 -17.97
C PRO A 366 -2.67 4.01 -17.95
N ASN A 367 -1.92 4.65 -17.04
CA ASN A 367 -0.49 4.40 -16.89
C ASN A 367 -0.22 3.21 -15.95
N MET A 368 -0.15 2.00 -16.52
CA MET A 368 0.06 0.75 -15.78
C MET A 368 1.47 0.59 -15.17
N TYR A 369 2.40 1.53 -15.41
CA TYR A 369 3.75 1.51 -14.82
C TYR A 369 3.94 2.57 -13.74
N GLY A 370 3.11 3.62 -13.72
CA GLY A 370 3.21 4.73 -12.79
C GLY A 370 3.20 4.25 -11.35
N TYR A 371 4.05 4.85 -10.51
CA TYR A 371 4.01 4.58 -9.08
C TYR A 371 3.03 5.54 -8.41
N VAL A 372 1.92 4.98 -7.92
CA VAL A 372 0.89 5.66 -7.11
C VAL A 372 0.40 7.00 -7.69
N GLY A 373 0.23 7.06 -9.01
CA GLY A 373 -0.24 8.25 -9.72
C GLY A 373 0.66 9.49 -9.59
N GLY A 374 1.90 9.34 -9.13
CA GLY A 374 2.80 10.48 -8.87
C GLY A 374 2.60 11.19 -7.53
N ASN A 375 1.60 10.81 -6.74
CA ASN A 375 1.38 11.36 -5.39
C ASN A 375 2.08 10.49 -4.33
N VAL A 376 3.41 10.43 -4.43
CA VAL A 376 4.26 9.51 -3.66
C VAL A 376 4.41 9.85 -2.17
N ILE A 377 3.98 11.03 -1.76
CA ILE A 377 3.99 11.45 -0.36
C ILE A 377 2.69 11.03 0.34
N LEU A 378 1.57 10.96 -0.37
CA LEU A 378 0.29 10.58 0.26
C LEU A 378 -0.06 9.11 0.03
N MET A 379 0.32 8.55 -1.11
CA MET A 379 -0.15 7.25 -1.57
C MET A 379 0.90 6.14 -1.36
N VAL A 380 0.40 4.93 -1.10
CA VAL A 380 1.17 3.69 -1.06
C VAL A 380 0.45 2.63 -1.88
N ASP A 381 1.16 1.78 -2.60
CA ASP A 381 0.60 0.57 -3.22
C ASP A 381 1.10 -0.64 -2.45
N PRO A 382 0.33 -1.17 -1.47
CA PRO A 382 0.81 -2.21 -0.56
C PRO A 382 1.12 -3.53 -1.22
N THR A 383 0.47 -3.86 -2.33
CA THR A 383 0.60 -5.18 -2.97
C THR A 383 1.36 -5.12 -4.29
N GLY A 384 1.54 -3.93 -4.85
CA GLY A 384 1.98 -3.77 -6.23
C GLY A 384 0.83 -4.04 -7.20
N GLY A 385 -0.40 -3.64 -6.89
CA GLY A 385 -1.54 -3.77 -7.80
C GLY A 385 -2.69 -2.80 -7.55
N PHE A 386 -2.70 -2.08 -6.43
CA PHE A 386 -3.68 -1.03 -6.17
C PHE A 386 -3.14 0.01 -5.19
N ALA A 387 -3.14 1.27 -5.61
CA ALA A 387 -2.72 2.40 -4.80
C ALA A 387 -3.80 2.83 -3.79
N LEU A 388 -3.37 3.15 -2.57
CA LEU A 388 -4.22 3.56 -1.45
C LEU A 388 -3.57 4.72 -0.69
N PRO A 389 -4.34 5.62 -0.06
CA PRO A 389 -3.74 6.68 0.76
C PRO A 389 -3.15 6.11 2.06
N GLY A 390 -1.90 6.48 2.34
CA GLY A 390 -1.12 6.02 3.50
C GLY A 390 -1.65 6.53 4.83
N LEU A 391 -2.39 7.65 4.85
CA LEU A 391 -3.00 8.21 6.06
C LEU A 391 -4.17 7.39 6.61
N PHE A 392 -4.71 6.41 5.87
CA PHE A 392 -5.86 5.60 6.30
C PHE A 392 -5.53 4.41 7.22
N ARG A 393 -4.27 4.29 7.68
CA ARG A 393 -3.85 3.26 8.66
C ARG A 393 -4.54 3.33 10.02
N GLY A 394 -5.22 4.43 10.32
CA GLY A 394 -6.06 4.55 11.51
C GLY A 394 -7.38 3.78 11.42
N ILE A 395 -7.95 3.60 10.22
CA ILE A 395 -9.29 2.99 10.06
C ILE A 395 -9.08 1.53 9.66
N ILE A 396 -9.51 0.63 10.55
CA ILE A 396 -9.64 -0.84 10.39
C ILE A 396 -9.48 -1.32 8.93
N TYR A 397 -8.24 -1.65 8.53
CA TYR A 397 -7.98 -2.29 7.23
C TYR A 397 -8.56 -3.71 7.12
N GLY A 398 -9.03 -4.29 8.23
CA GLY A 398 -9.61 -5.63 8.27
C GLY A 398 -10.94 -5.79 7.53
N GLY A 399 -11.73 -4.72 7.38
CA GLY A 399 -13.07 -4.80 6.76
C GLY A 399 -13.08 -4.66 5.24
N ILE A 400 -12.33 -3.71 4.71
CA ILE A 400 -12.42 -3.34 3.28
C ILE A 400 -11.75 -4.40 2.38
N ILE A 401 -10.63 -4.98 2.80
CA ILE A 401 -9.90 -5.98 2.00
C ILE A 401 -10.51 -7.39 2.15
N GLY A 402 -11.05 -7.72 3.33
CA GLY A 402 -11.72 -9.00 3.56
C GLY A 402 -12.97 -9.18 2.70
N GLY A 403 -13.74 -8.10 2.52
CA GLY A 403 -14.93 -8.10 1.66
C GLY A 403 -14.60 -8.25 0.18
N PHE A 404 -13.65 -7.48 -0.35
CA PHE A 404 -13.30 -7.53 -1.77
C PHE A 404 -12.57 -8.81 -2.18
N GLY A 405 -11.68 -9.34 -1.33
CA GLY A 405 -10.98 -10.61 -1.61
C GLY A 405 -11.87 -11.86 -1.49
N GLY A 406 -12.81 -11.84 -0.53
CA GLY A 406 -13.77 -12.93 -0.33
C GLY A 406 -14.84 -13.01 -1.44
N LEU A 407 -15.21 -11.87 -2.03
CA LEU A 407 -16.18 -11.82 -3.12
C LEU A 407 -15.68 -12.49 -4.40
N ILE A 408 -14.36 -12.49 -4.62
CA ILE A 408 -13.74 -13.04 -5.85
C ILE A 408 -13.40 -14.54 -5.70
N THR A 409 -13.29 -15.06 -4.47
CA THR A 409 -12.81 -16.44 -4.23
C THR A 409 -13.82 -17.40 -3.59
N GLY A 410 -15.12 -17.08 -3.60
CA GLY A 410 -16.19 -18.07 -3.44
C GLY A 410 -16.27 -18.77 -2.07
N GLY A 411 -16.19 -18.01 -0.97
CA GLY A 411 -16.36 -18.56 0.37
C GLY A 411 -16.96 -17.57 1.37
N LEU A 412 -18.29 -17.53 1.49
CA LEU A 412 -19.04 -16.69 2.45
C LEU A 412 -19.24 -17.35 3.83
N SER A 413 -18.47 -18.38 4.21
CA SER A 413 -18.77 -19.21 5.38
C SER A 413 -18.36 -18.63 6.75
N GLY A 414 -18.23 -17.30 6.93
CA GLY A 414 -17.70 -16.79 8.20
C GLY A 414 -17.96 -15.34 8.62
N VAL A 415 -18.87 -14.59 7.98
CA VAL A 415 -19.10 -13.17 8.34
C VAL A 415 -20.43 -13.01 9.07
N SER A 416 -20.42 -12.50 10.31
CA SER A 416 -21.64 -12.25 11.09
C SER A 416 -22.26 -10.89 10.74
N CYS A 417 -23.59 -10.80 10.75
CA CYS A 417 -24.37 -9.61 10.31
C CYS A 417 -23.98 -8.29 11.01
N GLY A 418 -23.40 -8.35 12.21
CA GLY A 418 -22.96 -7.17 12.96
C GLY A 418 -21.73 -6.45 12.38
N VAL A 419 -20.90 -7.14 11.60
CA VAL A 419 -19.67 -6.56 11.00
C VAL A 419 -20.00 -5.65 9.83
N ILE A 420 -21.05 -5.97 9.05
CA ILE A 420 -21.42 -5.20 7.86
C ILE A 420 -22.30 -3.99 8.21
N GLY A 421 -23.18 -4.10 9.22
CA GLY A 421 -24.01 -2.97 9.69
C GLY A 421 -23.20 -1.80 10.27
N GLY A 422 -22.00 -2.06 10.82
CA GLY A 422 -21.06 -1.02 11.25
C GLY A 422 -20.25 -0.41 10.09
N LEU A 423 -20.08 -1.14 8.99
CA LEU A 423 -19.35 -0.68 7.80
C LEU A 423 -20.20 0.26 6.92
N THR A 424 -21.52 0.15 6.89
CA THR A 424 -22.36 1.00 6.01
C THR A 424 -22.60 2.40 6.56
N THR A 425 -22.61 2.58 7.88
CA THR A 425 -22.88 3.90 8.49
C THR A 425 -21.63 4.75 8.70
N ALA A 426 -20.47 4.15 8.97
CA ALA A 426 -19.22 4.89 9.19
C ALA A 426 -18.44 5.23 7.90
N THR A 427 -18.55 4.39 6.87
CA THR A 427 -17.75 4.54 5.64
C THR A 427 -18.34 5.58 4.68
N ILE A 428 -19.67 5.78 4.67
CA ILE A 428 -20.31 6.74 3.75
C ILE A 428 -20.12 8.20 4.23
N ALA A 429 -20.02 8.43 5.54
CA ALA A 429 -19.79 9.78 6.08
C ALA A 429 -18.34 10.28 5.91
N SER A 430 -17.38 9.39 5.62
CA SER A 430 -15.95 9.71 5.52
C SER A 430 -15.42 9.77 4.09
N ILE A 431 -16.21 9.38 3.08
CA ILE A 431 -15.87 9.49 1.65
C ILE A 431 -16.48 10.78 1.08
N GLY A 432 -16.05 11.91 1.65
CA GLY A 432 -16.42 13.25 1.21
C GLY A 432 -15.25 14.01 0.59
N ILE A 433 -14.38 13.33 -0.18
CA ILE A 433 -13.21 13.97 -0.82
C ILE A 433 -13.46 14.01 -2.33
N GLY A 434 -13.60 15.23 -2.84
CA GLY A 434 -14.02 15.52 -4.21
C GLY A 434 -12.96 15.17 -5.25
N THR A 435 -13.32 14.27 -6.16
CA THR A 435 -12.83 14.28 -7.54
C THR A 435 -14.04 14.04 -8.46
N GLY A 436 -14.28 14.97 -9.38
CA GLY A 436 -15.55 15.13 -10.12
C GLY A 436 -15.93 14.06 -11.14
N PHE A 437 -15.36 12.84 -11.09
CA PHE A 437 -15.76 11.73 -11.97
C PHE A 437 -15.82 10.35 -11.27
N GLY A 438 -15.27 10.21 -10.05
CA GLY A 438 -15.34 8.96 -9.26
C GLY A 438 -16.54 8.85 -8.31
N LEU A 439 -17.33 9.92 -8.18
CA LEU A 439 -18.42 10.05 -7.20
C LEU A 439 -19.69 9.27 -7.56
N VAL A 440 -19.97 9.02 -8.85
CA VAL A 440 -21.24 8.40 -9.25
C VAL A 440 -21.19 6.87 -9.16
N LEU A 441 -20.07 6.26 -9.57
CA LEU A 441 -19.94 4.79 -9.58
C LEU A 441 -19.84 4.18 -8.18
N THR A 442 -19.15 4.85 -7.25
CA THR A 442 -18.95 4.34 -5.88
C THR A 442 -20.22 4.44 -5.03
N GLY A 443 -21.03 5.49 -5.20
CA GLY A 443 -22.33 5.64 -4.53
C GLY A 443 -23.37 4.62 -5.01
N VAL A 444 -23.48 4.41 -6.32
CA VAL A 444 -24.44 3.47 -6.93
C VAL A 444 -24.10 2.02 -6.56
N LEU A 445 -22.82 1.61 -6.62
CA LEU A 445 -22.41 0.27 -6.20
C LEU A 445 -22.55 0.07 -4.68
N GLY A 446 -22.21 1.07 -3.87
CA GLY A 446 -22.33 0.98 -2.40
C GLY A 446 -23.77 0.79 -1.94
N GLY A 447 -24.72 1.55 -2.52
CA GLY A 447 -26.14 1.41 -2.19
C GLY A 447 -26.74 0.07 -2.66
N ALA A 448 -26.37 -0.38 -3.86
CA ALA A 448 -26.82 -1.66 -4.40
C ALA A 448 -26.35 -2.88 -3.58
N ILE A 449 -25.09 -2.86 -3.12
CA ILE A 449 -24.51 -3.89 -2.25
C ILE A 449 -25.15 -3.84 -0.85
N GLY A 450 -25.35 -2.64 -0.30
CA GLY A 450 -25.99 -2.45 1.00
C GLY A 450 -27.40 -3.05 1.05
N GLY A 451 -28.24 -2.72 0.06
CA GLY A 451 -29.60 -3.23 -0.03
C GLY A 451 -29.68 -4.75 -0.19
N PHE A 452 -28.76 -5.34 -0.98
CA PHE A 452 -28.69 -6.79 -1.16
C PHE A 452 -28.29 -7.53 0.11
N VAL A 453 -27.27 -7.04 0.80
CA VAL A 453 -26.75 -7.67 2.02
C VAL A 453 -27.75 -7.57 3.16
N GLU A 454 -28.42 -6.42 3.31
CA GLU A 454 -29.46 -6.25 4.32
C GLU A 454 -30.64 -7.21 4.08
N CYS A 455 -31.03 -7.42 2.83
CA CYS A 455 -32.08 -8.36 2.46
C CYS A 455 -31.67 -9.84 2.70
N ILE A 456 -30.49 -10.26 2.25
CA ILE A 456 -30.00 -11.64 2.49
C ILE A 456 -29.79 -11.92 3.99
N CYS A 457 -29.43 -10.90 4.77
CA CYS A 457 -29.38 -11.01 6.22
C CYS A 457 -30.77 -11.32 6.83
N LYS A 458 -31.85 -10.73 6.31
CA LYS A 458 -33.23 -11.04 6.76
C LYS A 458 -33.63 -12.49 6.44
N HIS A 459 -33.00 -13.10 5.42
CA HIS A 459 -33.17 -14.50 5.05
C HIS A 459 -32.08 -15.43 5.62
N ASN A 460 -31.38 -15.04 6.70
CA ASN A 460 -30.36 -15.87 7.37
C ASN A 460 -29.27 -16.42 6.42
N TRP A 461 -28.88 -15.66 5.40
CA TRP A 461 -27.89 -16.09 4.41
C TRP A 461 -28.33 -17.26 3.52
N ASP A 462 -29.64 -17.52 3.41
CA ASP A 462 -30.16 -18.51 2.47
C ASP A 462 -30.01 -18.02 1.02
N THR A 463 -29.00 -18.54 0.33
CA THR A 463 -28.69 -18.18 -1.07
C THR A 463 -29.79 -18.59 -2.05
N SER A 464 -30.68 -19.53 -1.69
CA SER A 464 -31.82 -19.89 -2.53
C SER A 464 -32.84 -18.75 -2.65
N LYS A 465 -32.90 -17.85 -1.66
CA LYS A 465 -33.79 -16.68 -1.60
C LYS A 465 -33.16 -15.39 -2.17
N ALA A 466 -31.98 -15.49 -2.80
CA ALA A 466 -31.30 -14.33 -3.39
C ALA A 466 -32.15 -13.59 -4.46
N HIS A 467 -33.05 -14.31 -5.15
CA HIS A 467 -33.98 -13.74 -6.12
C HIS A 467 -34.97 -12.74 -5.48
N CYS A 468 -35.35 -12.95 -4.21
CA CYS A 468 -36.19 -12.02 -3.44
C CYS A 468 -35.50 -10.68 -3.12
N CYS A 469 -34.16 -10.61 -3.24
CA CYS A 469 -33.37 -9.44 -2.86
C CYS A 469 -32.99 -8.53 -4.04
N THR A 470 -33.40 -8.87 -5.26
CA THR A 470 -33.07 -8.15 -6.50
C THR A 470 -33.66 -6.73 -6.54
N ALA A 471 -34.88 -6.53 -6.03
CA ALA A 471 -35.49 -5.20 -5.92
C ALA A 471 -34.75 -4.26 -4.93
N SER A 472 -34.10 -4.82 -3.91
CA SER A 472 -33.32 -4.06 -2.92
C SER A 472 -31.98 -3.55 -3.48
N VAL A 473 -31.41 -4.28 -4.45
CA VAL A 473 -30.24 -3.86 -5.24
C VAL A 473 -30.57 -2.62 -6.08
N ILE A 474 -31.76 -2.61 -6.69
CA ILE A 474 -32.23 -1.53 -7.58
C ILE A 474 -32.53 -0.26 -6.78
N GLY A 475 -33.28 -0.38 -5.68
CA GLY A 475 -33.58 0.76 -4.79
C GLY A 475 -32.32 1.35 -4.14
N GLY A 476 -31.37 0.50 -3.76
CA GLY A 476 -30.08 0.92 -3.23
C GLY A 476 -29.21 1.65 -4.27
N GLY A 477 -29.18 1.15 -5.51
CA GLY A 477 -28.43 1.78 -6.60
C GLY A 477 -28.97 3.17 -6.98
N ILE A 478 -30.29 3.34 -7.01
CA ILE A 478 -30.95 4.64 -7.29
C ILE A 478 -30.70 5.64 -6.15
N GLY A 479 -30.83 5.23 -4.89
CA GLY A 479 -30.55 6.08 -3.73
C GLY A 479 -29.08 6.48 -3.60
N GLY A 480 -28.16 5.62 -4.05
CA GLY A 480 -26.73 5.89 -4.11
C GLY A 480 -26.32 6.87 -5.23
N GLY A 481 -27.04 6.88 -6.34
CA GLY A 481 -26.78 7.80 -7.47
C GLY A 481 -27.33 9.22 -7.28
N LEU A 482 -28.37 9.39 -6.46
CA LEU A 482 -29.06 10.68 -6.25
C LEU A 482 -28.62 11.45 -5.00
N GLY A 483 -27.57 10.98 -4.30
CA GLY A 483 -27.09 11.65 -3.09
C GLY A 483 -28.10 11.59 -1.94
N GLY A 484 -28.39 10.38 -1.46
CA GLY A 484 -28.79 10.17 -0.06
C GLY A 484 -30.11 10.81 0.38
N VAL A 485 -31.17 10.76 -0.42
CA VAL A 485 -32.54 11.00 0.05
C VAL A 485 -33.38 9.73 -0.12
N PRO A 486 -33.97 9.16 0.95
CA PRO A 486 -34.84 8.00 0.82
C PRO A 486 -36.20 8.47 0.28
N GLY A 487 -36.49 8.14 -0.98
CA GLY A 487 -37.80 8.30 -1.59
C GLY A 487 -38.14 7.08 -2.44
N TRP A 488 -39.23 6.38 -2.10
CA TRP A 488 -39.78 5.31 -2.93
C TRP A 488 -40.20 5.89 -4.29
N ALA A 489 -39.48 5.54 -5.35
CA ALA A 489 -39.87 5.85 -6.73
C ALA A 489 -40.60 4.64 -7.32
N ALA A 490 -41.81 4.87 -7.79
CA ALA A 490 -42.83 3.84 -8.03
C ALA A 490 -42.75 3.13 -9.39
N ASP A 491 -41.89 3.53 -10.34
CA ASP A 491 -41.87 2.89 -11.67
C ASP A 491 -40.43 2.65 -12.15
N ALA A 492 -39.95 1.42 -11.96
CA ALA A 492 -38.56 1.00 -12.21
C ALA A 492 -38.22 0.74 -13.69
N GLU A 493 -39.22 0.62 -14.57
CA GLU A 493 -38.99 0.17 -15.95
C GLU A 493 -38.43 1.28 -16.86
N ASP A 494 -38.87 2.53 -16.71
CA ASP A 494 -38.43 3.65 -17.56
C ASP A 494 -37.00 4.14 -17.26
N ALA A 495 -36.55 4.02 -16.00
CA ALA A 495 -35.20 4.43 -15.60
C ALA A 495 -34.10 3.45 -16.08
N VAL A 496 -34.43 2.15 -16.12
CA VAL A 496 -33.53 1.09 -16.56
C VAL A 496 -33.27 1.16 -18.07
N GLY A 497 -34.29 1.48 -18.87
CA GLY A 497 -34.16 1.67 -20.31
C GLY A 497 -33.22 2.82 -20.69
N ALA A 498 -33.29 3.94 -19.96
CA ALA A 498 -32.47 5.12 -20.23
C ALA A 498 -30.98 4.91 -19.91
N ILE A 499 -30.66 4.19 -18.83
CA ILE A 499 -29.28 3.95 -18.38
C ILE A 499 -28.59 2.91 -19.28
N ILE A 500 -29.27 1.83 -19.65
CA ILE A 500 -28.69 0.77 -20.50
C ILE A 500 -28.50 1.26 -21.95
N GLY A 501 -29.42 2.09 -22.46
CA GLY A 501 -29.27 2.73 -23.76
C GLY A 501 -28.08 3.70 -23.82
N ALA A 502 -27.81 4.42 -22.73
CA ALA A 502 -26.68 5.34 -22.63
C ALA A 502 -25.31 4.64 -22.52
N ILE A 503 -25.27 3.42 -21.98
CA ILE A 503 -24.03 2.65 -21.77
C ILE A 503 -23.71 1.75 -22.97
N THR A 504 -24.72 1.15 -23.60
CA THR A 504 -24.51 0.05 -24.57
C THR A 504 -24.98 0.36 -25.99
N GLY A 505 -25.86 1.35 -26.18
CA GLY A 505 -26.49 1.64 -27.47
C GLY A 505 -27.58 0.63 -27.89
N TYR A 506 -27.94 -0.34 -27.03
CA TYR A 506 -28.99 -1.35 -27.27
C TYR A 506 -30.24 -1.09 -26.43
N SER A 507 -31.39 -1.56 -26.92
CA SER A 507 -32.66 -1.50 -26.17
C SER A 507 -32.78 -2.64 -25.16
N PHE A 508 -33.44 -2.40 -24.02
CA PHE A 508 -33.60 -3.37 -22.93
C PHE A 508 -34.23 -4.70 -23.40
N SER A 509 -35.11 -4.66 -24.41
CA SER A 509 -35.75 -5.83 -25.01
C SER A 509 -34.82 -6.75 -25.81
N GLU A 510 -33.62 -6.29 -26.17
CA GLU A 510 -32.66 -7.08 -26.95
C GLU A 510 -31.71 -7.92 -26.06
N ILE A 511 -31.63 -7.62 -24.76
CA ILE A 511 -30.61 -8.17 -23.87
C ILE A 511 -31.09 -9.43 -23.12
N LEU A 512 -32.40 -9.68 -23.00
CA LEU A 512 -32.94 -10.87 -22.33
C LEU A 512 -34.26 -11.35 -22.96
N PRO A 513 -34.29 -12.45 -23.74
CA PRO A 513 -35.53 -13.14 -24.02
C PRO A 513 -35.87 -14.07 -22.84
N SER A 514 -37.07 -13.88 -22.28
CA SER A 514 -37.79 -14.71 -21.28
C SER A 514 -37.47 -14.47 -19.79
N PHE A 515 -38.33 -13.67 -19.14
CA PHE A 515 -38.71 -13.84 -17.73
C PHE A 515 -40.15 -14.35 -17.70
N SER A 516 -40.38 -15.51 -17.08
CA SER A 516 -41.71 -16.09 -16.82
C SER A 516 -42.11 -15.82 -15.37
N PRO A 517 -43.35 -15.39 -15.06
CA PRO A 517 -43.78 -14.93 -13.74
C PRO A 517 -44.20 -16.05 -12.78
N GLU A 518 -43.50 -17.18 -12.73
CA GLU A 518 -43.96 -18.36 -11.94
C GLU A 518 -43.30 -18.54 -10.55
N ASN A 519 -42.49 -17.59 -10.04
CA ASN A 519 -41.81 -17.75 -8.75
C ASN A 519 -42.02 -16.58 -7.76
N GLU A 520 -43.24 -16.05 -7.64
CA GLU A 520 -43.55 -14.98 -6.65
C GLU A 520 -43.95 -15.50 -5.25
N ASP A 521 -44.31 -16.77 -5.10
CA ASP A 521 -44.89 -17.28 -3.84
C ASP A 521 -43.88 -17.58 -2.72
N ASP A 522 -42.57 -17.43 -2.98
CA ASP A 522 -41.51 -17.96 -2.11
C ASP A 522 -40.77 -16.86 -1.29
N CYS A 523 -41.24 -15.62 -1.34
CA CYS A 523 -40.57 -14.44 -0.76
C CYS A 523 -41.22 -13.82 0.50
N CYS A 524 -42.14 -14.53 1.18
CA CYS A 524 -42.75 -14.07 2.43
C CYS A 524 -41.89 -14.31 3.69
#